data_AF-A0A928B2T5-F1
#
_entry.id   AF-A0A928B2T5-F1
#
_cell.length_a   1.000
_cell.length_b   1.000
_cell.length_c   1.000
_cell.angle_alpha   90.00
_cell.angle_beta   90.00
_cell.angle_gamma   90.00
#
_symmetry.space_group_name_H-M   'P 1'
#
loop_
_entity.id
_entity.type
_entity.pdbx_description
1 polymer ?
#
loop_
_entity_poly.entity_id
_entity_poly.type
_entity_poly.pdbx_seq_one_letter_code
_entity_poly.pdbx_strand_id
1 'polypeptide(L)'
;MPDTPDTPDTPDEPDTPDTPDEPDTPSVPVISLSKTTLEFKADGETQYISYEVENPAEGESLVAEESADWLAVSVNSDAVRLTAEKNTATEQRSAEVRFTYGEAEAVVVSVRQEAAEPVPAGMTFELNFSDIAHSNFTLQIIPSDANKTFYFATMEKSLYDTFESEEAIYEYEMQRMRELAEDSHLTFKELLESQIYKGEKWQAVNNLKPLTEYVSFAFGLTANAERTSGISANSVTTTVEPLVDMDFDISLTEDDLTIYITIKPANKKQPYRWNLYTAADIARLEQTYGCEGVEAVYQREVEAEVEALVGSGTSLEEYYSTFTNKGSIYNMEWGCDAETTYYIVATALNESCKPGKVTVFEHTTAAEAPLYSDNEIEVELSNPSATGMQVTGSATNMDPYLVMVLPTEICEAYEDEALVEYILTTYSAEVLEDNTYEGSFAGYESGLTPATEYTCVGFGFKNGVRTTEYVARSASLSTLAE
;
A
#
# COMPACT_ATOMS: atom_id res chain seq x y z
N MET A 1 -89.90 -102.72 2.84
CA MET A 1 -89.26 -103.94 2.32
C MET A 1 -87.77 -103.84 2.59
N PRO A 2 -87.09 -104.98 2.87
CA PRO A 2 -85.76 -105.03 3.48
C PRO A 2 -84.58 -104.89 2.50
N ASP A 3 -83.43 -104.62 3.13
CA ASP A 3 -82.01 -104.39 2.80
C ASP A 3 -81.34 -104.89 1.50
N THR A 4 -80.28 -104.16 1.11
CA THR A 4 -79.15 -104.71 0.36
C THR A 4 -77.80 -104.15 0.87
N PRO A 5 -76.72 -104.97 0.97
CA PRO A 5 -75.50 -104.66 1.72
C PRO A 5 -74.37 -104.01 0.92
N ASP A 6 -73.38 -103.52 1.68
CA ASP A 6 -72.27 -102.59 1.38
C ASP A 6 -71.20 -103.02 0.37
N THR A 7 -70.45 -102.01 -0.13
CA THR A 7 -69.17 -102.17 -0.84
C THR A 7 -68.03 -101.47 -0.10
N PRO A 8 -66.82 -102.06 0.02
CA PRO A 8 -65.70 -101.50 0.80
C PRO A 8 -64.95 -100.40 0.05
N ASP A 9 -64.45 -99.41 0.80
CA ASP A 9 -63.68 -98.28 0.29
C ASP A 9 -62.22 -98.62 -0.06
N THR A 10 -61.72 -97.96 -1.10
CA THR A 10 -60.34 -98.02 -1.63
C THR A 10 -59.36 -97.20 -0.79
N PRO A 11 -58.08 -97.63 -0.64
CA PRO A 11 -57.10 -96.91 0.20
C PRO A 11 -56.55 -95.62 -0.44
N ASP A 12 -56.22 -94.64 0.40
CA ASP A 12 -55.73 -93.31 0.01
C ASP A 12 -54.29 -93.30 -0.53
N GLU A 13 -54.04 -92.35 -1.44
CA GLU A 13 -52.75 -92.07 -2.11
C GLU A 13 -51.85 -91.18 -1.21
N PRO A 14 -50.51 -91.31 -1.22
CA PRO A 14 -49.65 -90.58 -0.30
C PRO A 14 -49.32 -89.15 -0.78
N ASP A 15 -49.20 -88.23 0.17
CA ASP A 15 -49.00 -86.80 -0.08
C ASP A 15 -47.64 -86.44 -0.72
N THR A 16 -47.65 -85.33 -1.47
CA THR A 16 -46.50 -84.77 -2.20
C THR A 16 -45.70 -83.80 -1.31
N PRO A 17 -44.36 -83.68 -1.48
CA PRO A 17 -43.52 -82.80 -0.65
C PRO A 17 -43.69 -81.32 -1.00
N ASP A 18 -43.60 -80.45 0.00
CA ASP A 18 -43.73 -79.00 -0.16
C ASP A 18 -42.60 -78.35 -0.97
N THR A 19 -42.95 -77.25 -1.64
CA THR A 19 -42.10 -76.46 -2.55
C THR A 19 -41.27 -75.43 -1.76
N PRO A 20 -39.99 -75.17 -2.09
CA PRO A 20 -39.20 -74.13 -1.40
C PRO A 20 -39.70 -72.72 -1.70
N ASP A 21 -39.71 -71.84 -0.69
CA ASP A 21 -40.11 -70.44 -0.84
C ASP A 21 -39.17 -69.64 -1.79
N GLU A 22 -39.78 -68.75 -2.59
CA GLU A 22 -39.08 -67.81 -3.48
C GLU A 22 -38.23 -66.80 -2.67
N PRO A 23 -37.05 -66.37 -3.16
CA PRO A 23 -36.24 -65.37 -2.47
C PRO A 23 -36.93 -64.01 -2.49
N ASP A 24 -37.00 -63.35 -1.32
CA ASP A 24 -37.57 -62.01 -1.16
C ASP A 24 -36.91 -61.01 -2.13
N THR A 25 -37.75 -60.31 -2.89
CA THR A 25 -37.30 -59.22 -3.77
C THR A 25 -36.81 -58.07 -2.88
N PRO A 26 -35.61 -57.49 -3.09
CA PRO A 26 -35.13 -56.39 -2.26
C PRO A 26 -36.08 -55.19 -2.40
N SER A 27 -36.57 -54.69 -1.26
CA SER A 27 -37.46 -53.54 -1.20
C SER A 27 -36.76 -52.27 -1.70
N VAL A 28 -37.44 -51.49 -2.55
CA VAL A 28 -36.93 -50.21 -3.08
C VAL A 28 -36.74 -49.20 -1.93
N PRO A 29 -35.67 -48.39 -1.93
CA PRO A 29 -35.48 -47.37 -0.90
C PRO A 29 -36.58 -46.30 -0.93
N VAL A 30 -37.00 -45.81 0.24
CA VAL A 30 -38.02 -44.74 0.36
C VAL A 30 -37.50 -43.62 1.24
N ILE A 31 -37.49 -42.39 0.71
CA ILE A 31 -37.05 -41.20 1.44
C ILE A 31 -38.24 -40.62 2.22
N SER A 32 -38.06 -40.40 3.52
CA SER A 32 -39.01 -39.69 4.37
C SER A 32 -38.34 -38.46 4.97
N LEU A 33 -38.91 -37.27 4.76
CA LEU A 33 -38.47 -36.01 5.36
C LEU A 33 -39.44 -35.58 6.45
N SER A 34 -38.95 -34.99 7.54
CA SER A 34 -39.82 -34.49 8.61
C SER A 34 -40.71 -33.32 8.17
N LYS A 35 -40.32 -32.60 7.12
CA LYS A 35 -41.10 -31.52 6.49
C LYS A 35 -40.85 -31.50 4.98
N THR A 36 -41.91 -31.22 4.22
CA THR A 36 -41.85 -31.00 2.77
C THR A 36 -42.18 -29.55 2.37
N THR A 37 -42.43 -28.69 3.36
CA THR A 37 -42.62 -27.24 3.17
C THR A 37 -41.90 -26.48 4.27
N LEU A 38 -41.13 -25.46 3.90
CA LEU A 38 -40.38 -24.61 4.81
C LEU A 38 -40.68 -23.13 4.52
N GLU A 39 -40.89 -22.37 5.59
CA GLU A 39 -41.16 -20.92 5.56
C GLU A 39 -40.01 -20.23 6.28
N PHE A 40 -39.30 -19.33 5.59
CA PHE A 40 -38.16 -18.58 6.11
C PHE A 40 -38.50 -17.10 6.28
N LYS A 41 -37.91 -16.45 7.28
CA LYS A 41 -38.01 -15.00 7.47
C LYS A 41 -37.27 -14.23 6.39
N ALA A 42 -37.69 -13.00 6.15
CA ALA A 42 -37.03 -12.10 5.20
C ALA A 42 -35.57 -11.82 5.58
N ASP A 43 -35.23 -11.70 6.86
CA ASP A 43 -33.85 -11.43 7.34
C ASP A 43 -32.83 -12.56 7.09
N GLY A 44 -33.29 -13.69 6.56
CA GLY A 44 -32.49 -14.89 6.42
C GLY A 44 -32.51 -15.73 7.70
N GLU A 45 -32.46 -17.04 7.54
CA GLU A 45 -32.58 -17.99 8.65
C GLU A 45 -31.95 -19.33 8.26
N THR A 46 -31.53 -20.11 9.26
CA THR A 46 -31.12 -21.50 9.08
C THR A 46 -32.13 -22.44 9.75
N GLN A 47 -32.63 -23.41 9.00
CA GLN A 47 -33.55 -24.44 9.49
C GLN A 47 -32.96 -25.83 9.30
N TYR A 48 -33.43 -26.77 10.13
CA TYR A 48 -33.01 -28.17 10.11
C TYR A 48 -34.23 -29.07 9.93
N ILE A 49 -34.12 -30.04 9.04
CA ILE A 49 -35.08 -31.14 8.89
C ILE A 49 -34.35 -32.47 9.06
N SER A 50 -35.02 -33.44 9.64
CA SER A 50 -34.52 -34.81 9.74
C SER A 50 -35.02 -35.61 8.53
N TYR A 51 -34.26 -36.63 8.15
CA TYR A 51 -34.67 -37.58 7.12
C TYR A 51 -34.45 -39.01 7.59
N GLU A 52 -35.21 -39.93 7.03
CA GLU A 52 -35.06 -41.37 7.19
C GLU A 52 -35.16 -42.02 5.82
N VAL A 53 -34.36 -43.07 5.60
CA VAL A 53 -34.42 -43.87 4.38
C VAL A 53 -34.80 -45.28 4.78
N GLU A 54 -36.01 -45.69 4.41
CA GLU A 54 -36.43 -47.09 4.53
C GLU A 54 -35.76 -47.90 3.42
N ASN A 55 -35.29 -49.12 3.75
CA ASN A 55 -34.56 -50.01 2.84
C ASN A 55 -33.33 -49.35 2.18
N PRO A 56 -32.37 -48.83 2.96
CA PRO A 56 -31.21 -48.13 2.42
C PRO A 56 -30.37 -49.05 1.53
N ALA A 57 -29.96 -48.53 0.37
CA ALA A 57 -29.09 -49.23 -0.57
C ALA A 57 -27.62 -49.06 -0.15
N GLU A 58 -26.84 -50.14 -0.22
CA GLU A 58 -25.43 -50.11 0.19
C GLU A 58 -24.61 -49.16 -0.71
N GLY A 59 -23.94 -48.18 -0.10
CA GLY A 59 -23.10 -47.21 -0.80
C GLY A 59 -23.80 -45.95 -1.31
N GLU A 60 -25.13 -45.85 -1.17
CA GLU A 60 -25.90 -44.67 -1.58
C GLU A 60 -26.03 -43.64 -0.43
N SER A 61 -26.04 -42.36 -0.79
CA SER A 61 -26.27 -41.24 0.13
C SER A 61 -27.33 -40.29 -0.39
N LEU A 62 -27.97 -39.55 0.51
CA LEU A 62 -28.98 -38.57 0.15
C LEU A 62 -28.30 -37.36 -0.50
N VAL A 63 -28.72 -37.02 -1.71
CA VAL A 63 -28.24 -35.86 -2.47
C VAL A 63 -29.36 -34.83 -2.53
N ALA A 64 -29.02 -33.56 -2.30
CA ALA A 64 -29.92 -32.42 -2.42
C ALA A 64 -29.50 -31.54 -3.61
N GLU A 65 -30.48 -31.09 -4.38
CA GLU A 65 -30.30 -30.13 -5.47
C GLU A 65 -31.25 -28.94 -5.24
N GLU A 66 -30.70 -27.77 -4.91
CA GLU A 66 -31.43 -26.51 -4.83
C GLU A 66 -31.65 -25.87 -6.21
N SER A 67 -32.78 -25.17 -6.36
CA SER A 67 -33.14 -24.43 -7.58
C SER A 67 -32.80 -22.94 -7.54
N ALA A 68 -32.27 -22.45 -6.42
CA ALA A 68 -31.98 -21.03 -6.22
C ALA A 68 -30.67 -20.82 -5.47
N ASP A 69 -29.93 -19.79 -5.88
CA ASP A 69 -28.63 -19.38 -5.34
C ASP A 69 -28.70 -18.81 -3.91
N TRP A 70 -29.81 -18.17 -3.55
CA TRP A 70 -30.03 -17.62 -2.20
C TRP A 70 -30.31 -18.67 -1.11
N LEU A 71 -30.39 -19.95 -1.47
CA LEU A 71 -30.72 -21.06 -0.57
C LEU A 71 -29.61 -22.12 -0.58
N ALA A 72 -28.79 -22.16 0.47
CA ALA A 72 -27.76 -23.17 0.63
C ALA A 72 -28.30 -24.42 1.35
N VAL A 73 -28.01 -25.61 0.82
CA VAL A 73 -28.43 -26.89 1.41
C VAL A 73 -27.21 -27.77 1.70
N SER A 74 -27.18 -28.37 2.88
CA SER A 74 -26.14 -29.35 3.24
C SER A 74 -26.76 -30.55 3.95
N VAL A 75 -26.42 -31.76 3.48
CA VAL A 75 -26.90 -33.03 4.02
C VAL A 75 -25.82 -33.65 4.92
N ASN A 76 -26.18 -33.96 6.16
CA ASN A 76 -25.36 -34.70 7.13
C ASN A 76 -26.05 -36.03 7.46
N SER A 77 -25.39 -36.94 8.19
CA SER A 77 -25.89 -38.30 8.48
C SER A 77 -27.32 -38.40 9.04
N ASP A 78 -27.77 -37.39 9.79
CA ASP A 78 -29.05 -37.43 10.52
C ASP A 78 -29.94 -36.20 10.25
N ALA A 79 -29.45 -35.21 9.49
CA ALA A 79 -30.17 -33.96 9.27
C ALA A 79 -29.75 -33.26 7.98
N VAL A 80 -30.71 -32.59 7.36
CA VAL A 80 -30.50 -31.62 6.30
C VAL A 80 -30.56 -30.22 6.91
N ARG A 81 -29.52 -29.42 6.70
CA ARG A 81 -29.46 -28.01 7.05
C ARG A 81 -29.75 -27.17 5.81
N LEU A 82 -30.69 -26.25 5.91
CA LEU A 82 -31.04 -25.29 4.88
C LEU A 82 -30.82 -23.88 5.42
N THR A 83 -30.08 -23.05 4.68
CA THR A 83 -29.77 -21.67 5.05
C THR A 83 -30.22 -20.74 3.94
N ALA A 84 -31.21 -19.89 4.22
CA ALA A 84 -31.67 -18.87 3.30
C ALA A 84 -30.97 -17.54 3.60
N GLU A 85 -30.44 -16.89 2.56
CA GLU A 85 -29.94 -15.51 2.64
C GLU A 85 -31.09 -14.51 2.85
N LYS A 86 -30.77 -13.29 3.27
CA LYS A 86 -31.77 -12.20 3.43
C LYS A 86 -32.47 -11.92 2.10
N ASN A 87 -33.80 -11.85 2.11
CA ASN A 87 -34.61 -11.36 1.01
C ASN A 87 -34.82 -9.85 1.21
N THR A 88 -34.19 -9.03 0.38
CA THR A 88 -34.31 -7.57 0.43
C THR A 88 -35.47 -7.03 -0.42
N ALA A 89 -36.11 -7.88 -1.23
CA ALA A 89 -37.24 -7.50 -2.05
C ALA A 89 -38.52 -7.40 -1.21
N THR A 90 -39.37 -6.42 -1.52
CA THR A 90 -40.73 -6.32 -0.96
C THR A 90 -41.70 -7.34 -1.56
N GLU A 91 -41.18 -8.27 -2.36
CA GLU A 91 -41.89 -9.41 -2.88
C GLU A 91 -41.34 -10.68 -2.24
N GLN A 92 -42.23 -11.62 -2.03
CA GLN A 92 -41.88 -12.93 -1.57
C GLN A 92 -41.19 -13.72 -2.68
N ARG A 93 -40.22 -14.55 -2.31
CA ARG A 93 -39.58 -15.51 -3.21
C ARG A 93 -39.79 -16.95 -2.78
N SER A 94 -39.64 -17.85 -3.74
CA SER A 94 -39.80 -19.29 -3.53
C SER A 94 -38.72 -20.06 -4.28
N ALA A 95 -38.39 -21.23 -3.75
CA ALA A 95 -37.46 -22.18 -4.35
C ALA A 95 -37.95 -23.61 -4.06
N GLU A 96 -37.42 -24.56 -4.82
CA GLU A 96 -37.57 -25.99 -4.57
C GLU A 96 -36.20 -26.62 -4.30
N VAL A 97 -36.18 -27.61 -3.41
CA VAL A 97 -35.03 -28.48 -3.17
C VAL A 97 -35.43 -29.91 -3.47
N ARG A 98 -34.72 -30.55 -4.41
CA ARG A 98 -34.97 -31.92 -4.82
C ARG A 98 -34.02 -32.88 -4.10
N PHE A 99 -34.57 -33.84 -3.37
CA PHE A 99 -33.81 -34.87 -2.67
C PHE A 99 -33.88 -36.19 -3.42
N THR A 100 -32.72 -36.82 -3.64
CA THR A 100 -32.58 -38.09 -4.36
C THR A 100 -31.73 -39.08 -3.57
N TYR A 101 -32.02 -40.37 -3.69
CA TYR A 101 -31.32 -41.46 -3.01
C TYR A 101 -31.46 -42.75 -3.84
N GLY A 102 -30.40 -43.20 -4.52
CA GLY A 102 -30.46 -44.39 -5.39
C GLY A 102 -31.67 -44.39 -6.34
N GLU A 103 -32.46 -45.48 -6.30
CA GLU A 103 -33.70 -45.65 -7.09
C GLU A 103 -34.97 -45.14 -6.38
N ALA A 104 -34.84 -44.48 -5.22
CA ALA A 104 -35.99 -43.93 -4.51
C ALA A 104 -36.71 -42.86 -5.33
N GLU A 105 -38.03 -42.75 -5.16
CA GLU A 105 -38.79 -41.62 -5.69
C GLU A 105 -38.27 -40.32 -5.06
N ALA A 106 -37.92 -39.35 -5.90
CA ALA A 106 -37.35 -38.09 -5.44
C ALA A 106 -38.38 -37.28 -4.63
N VAL A 107 -37.95 -36.76 -3.48
CA VAL A 107 -38.80 -35.92 -2.64
C VAL A 107 -38.46 -34.46 -2.91
N VAL A 108 -39.47 -33.65 -3.23
CA VAL A 108 -39.30 -32.21 -3.45
C VAL A 108 -39.78 -31.45 -2.22
N VAL A 109 -38.94 -30.58 -1.69
CA VAL A 109 -39.27 -29.65 -0.61
C VAL A 109 -39.52 -28.27 -1.21
N SER A 110 -40.70 -27.71 -0.97
CA SER A 110 -41.01 -26.33 -1.33
C SER A 110 -40.53 -25.38 -0.25
N VAL A 111 -39.74 -24.39 -0.63
CA VAL A 111 -39.22 -23.34 0.25
C VAL A 111 -39.83 -22.02 -0.14
N ARG A 112 -40.33 -21.30 0.87
CA ARG A 112 -40.94 -19.99 0.73
C ARG A 112 -40.27 -19.05 1.72
N GLN A 113 -39.87 -17.87 1.25
CA GLN A 113 -39.26 -16.85 2.09
C GLN A 113 -40.13 -15.60 2.07
N GLU A 114 -40.34 -15.02 3.24
CA GLU A 114 -41.11 -13.78 3.37
C GLU A 114 -40.46 -12.63 2.58
N ALA A 115 -41.30 -11.68 2.16
CA ALA A 115 -40.85 -10.41 1.60
C ALA A 115 -40.21 -9.55 2.71
N ALA A 116 -39.23 -8.74 2.36
CA ALA A 116 -38.79 -7.65 3.22
C ALA A 116 -39.97 -6.74 3.56
N GLU A 117 -40.01 -6.25 4.81
CA GLU A 117 -40.93 -5.16 5.13
C GLU A 117 -40.57 -3.94 4.28
N PRO A 118 -41.54 -3.31 3.60
CA PRO A 118 -41.27 -2.12 2.82
C PRO A 118 -40.80 -1.03 3.78
N VAL A 119 -39.60 -0.52 3.54
CA VAL A 119 -39.11 0.66 4.25
C VAL A 119 -40.14 1.77 4.04
N PRO A 120 -40.70 2.38 5.11
CA PRO A 120 -41.71 3.41 4.95
C PRO A 120 -41.23 4.49 3.99
N ALA A 121 -42.15 5.06 3.20
CA ALA A 121 -41.91 6.32 2.49
C ALA A 121 -41.79 7.45 3.53
N GLY A 122 -40.68 7.42 4.27
CA GLY A 122 -40.41 8.29 5.40
C GLY A 122 -39.90 9.65 4.95
N MET A 123 -38.96 10.18 5.71
CA MET A 123 -38.35 11.47 5.38
C MET A 123 -37.61 11.45 4.05
N THR A 124 -37.57 12.60 3.39
CA THR A 124 -36.59 12.91 2.35
C THR A 124 -35.62 13.96 2.87
N PHE A 125 -34.42 14.04 2.30
CA PHE A 125 -33.40 14.99 2.73
C PHE A 125 -32.87 15.77 1.54
N GLU A 126 -32.77 17.09 1.70
CA GLU A 126 -32.00 17.95 0.80
C GLU A 126 -30.57 18.07 1.34
N LEU A 127 -29.58 17.82 0.49
CA LEU A 127 -28.16 17.80 0.82
C LEU A 127 -27.43 18.85 -0.01
N ASN A 128 -26.97 19.91 0.66
CA ASN A 128 -26.31 21.05 0.03
C ASN A 128 -24.86 21.18 0.51
N PHE A 129 -23.96 21.54 -0.40
CA PHE A 129 -22.53 21.68 -0.13
C PHE A 129 -22.09 23.15 -0.23
N SER A 130 -21.28 23.59 0.74
CA SER A 130 -20.61 24.90 0.74
C SER A 130 -19.16 24.77 1.19
N ASP A 131 -18.38 25.84 1.03
CA ASP A 131 -16.98 25.92 1.51
C ASP A 131 -16.12 24.74 1.05
N ILE A 132 -16.28 24.35 -0.21
CA ILE A 132 -15.62 23.17 -0.79
C ILE A 132 -14.13 23.47 -0.98
N ALA A 133 -13.29 22.72 -0.29
CA ALA A 133 -11.84 22.79 -0.33
C ALA A 133 -11.22 21.44 -0.75
N HIS A 134 -9.89 21.36 -0.74
CA HIS A 134 -9.15 20.17 -1.18
C HIS A 134 -9.26 18.99 -0.21
N SER A 135 -9.53 19.26 1.07
CA SER A 135 -9.55 18.25 2.14
C SER A 135 -10.80 18.31 3.01
N ASN A 136 -11.75 19.20 2.69
CA ASN A 136 -12.97 19.39 3.46
C ASN A 136 -14.07 20.08 2.66
N PHE A 137 -15.30 20.00 3.17
CA PHE A 137 -16.44 20.82 2.77
C PHE A 137 -17.45 20.93 3.93
N THR A 138 -18.37 21.88 3.84
CA THR A 138 -19.51 21.98 4.76
C THR A 138 -20.75 21.36 4.10
N LEU A 139 -21.36 20.40 4.79
CA LEU A 139 -22.62 19.76 4.41
C LEU A 139 -23.78 20.36 5.20
N GLN A 140 -24.82 20.79 4.49
CA GLN A 140 -26.12 21.14 5.05
C GLN A 140 -27.12 20.03 4.74
N ILE A 141 -27.83 19.57 5.77
CA ILE A 141 -28.83 18.50 5.70
C ILE A 141 -30.17 19.06 6.15
N ILE A 142 -31.15 19.07 5.24
CA ILE A 142 -32.50 19.58 5.50
C ILE A 142 -33.48 18.40 5.43
N PRO A 143 -33.93 17.85 6.57
CA PRO A 143 -34.95 16.80 6.58
C PRO A 143 -36.33 17.38 6.24
N SER A 144 -37.14 16.61 5.53
CA SER A 144 -38.53 16.98 5.24
C SER A 144 -39.44 17.02 6.47
N ASP A 145 -39.04 16.37 7.58
CA ASP A 145 -39.69 16.41 8.89
C ASP A 145 -38.65 16.61 10.00
N ALA A 146 -38.54 17.85 10.50
CA ALA A 146 -37.56 18.23 11.51
C ALA A 146 -37.72 17.51 12.87
N ASN A 147 -38.86 16.85 13.14
CA ASN A 147 -39.12 16.22 14.45
C ASN A 147 -38.67 14.76 14.52
N LYS A 148 -38.45 14.13 13.37
CA LYS A 148 -38.01 12.73 13.25
C LYS A 148 -36.48 12.66 13.22
N THR A 149 -35.96 11.51 13.65
CA THR A 149 -34.51 11.27 13.73
C THR A 149 -33.96 10.73 12.42
N PHE A 150 -32.74 11.13 12.08
CA PHE A 150 -32.03 10.65 10.90
C PHE A 150 -30.55 10.41 11.20
N TYR A 151 -29.95 9.60 10.35
CA TYR A 151 -28.51 9.38 10.27
C TYR A 151 -27.99 9.92 8.94
N PHE A 152 -26.72 10.31 8.90
CA PHE A 152 -26.03 10.67 7.66
C PHE A 152 -24.58 10.19 7.70
N ALA A 153 -24.02 9.94 6.53
CA ALA A 153 -22.62 9.57 6.34
C ALA A 153 -22.05 10.20 5.07
N THR A 154 -20.74 10.10 4.89
CA THR A 154 -20.04 10.49 3.68
C THR A 154 -18.94 9.48 3.40
N MET A 155 -18.83 9.05 2.14
CA MET A 155 -17.80 8.12 1.67
C MET A 155 -17.37 8.49 0.25
N GLU A 156 -16.23 7.95 -0.20
CA GLU A 156 -15.78 8.12 -1.59
C GLU A 156 -16.83 7.56 -2.55
N LYS A 157 -17.09 8.26 -3.66
CA LYS A 157 -18.07 7.81 -4.65
C LYS A 157 -17.71 6.44 -5.24
N SER A 158 -16.42 6.18 -5.40
CA SER A 158 -15.92 4.88 -5.86
C SER A 158 -16.36 3.72 -4.96
N LEU A 159 -16.43 3.92 -3.63
CA LEU A 159 -16.96 2.94 -2.69
C LEU A 159 -18.49 2.91 -2.74
N TYR A 160 -19.14 4.07 -2.75
CA TYR A 160 -20.60 4.16 -2.80
C TYR A 160 -21.18 3.40 -4.01
N ASP A 161 -20.57 3.54 -5.18
CA ASP A 161 -21.02 2.92 -6.43
C ASP A 161 -20.79 1.39 -6.44
N THR A 162 -20.10 0.81 -5.45
CA THR A 162 -19.96 -0.66 -5.31
C THR A 162 -21.18 -1.33 -4.68
N PHE A 163 -22.04 -0.58 -3.99
CA PHE A 163 -23.21 -1.13 -3.33
C PHE A 163 -24.37 -1.32 -4.32
N GLU A 164 -24.91 -2.54 -4.38
CA GLU A 164 -25.97 -2.90 -5.33
C GLU A 164 -27.37 -2.42 -4.91
N SER A 165 -27.54 -1.96 -3.66
CA SER A 165 -28.82 -1.48 -3.13
C SER A 165 -28.66 -0.55 -1.94
N GLU A 166 -29.72 0.22 -1.63
CA GLU A 166 -29.78 1.02 -0.40
C GLU A 166 -29.64 0.19 0.88
N GLU A 167 -30.11 -1.06 0.85
CA GLU A 167 -30.01 -1.97 1.99
C GLU A 167 -28.55 -2.35 2.25
N ALA A 168 -27.76 -2.60 1.20
CA ALA A 168 -26.33 -2.87 1.34
C ALA A 168 -25.58 -1.68 1.95
N ILE A 169 -25.93 -0.45 1.56
CA ILE A 169 -25.35 0.78 2.15
C ILE A 169 -25.71 0.90 3.63
N TYR A 170 -26.98 0.66 3.98
CA TYR A 170 -27.45 0.72 5.35
C TYR A 170 -26.73 -0.31 6.24
N GLU A 171 -26.65 -1.58 5.81
CA GLU A 171 -25.97 -2.65 6.56
C GLU A 171 -24.47 -2.34 6.73
N TYR A 172 -23.82 -1.82 5.68
CA TYR A 172 -22.41 -1.39 5.75
C TYR A 172 -22.20 -0.31 6.83
N GLU A 173 -23.04 0.73 6.87
CA GLU A 173 -22.92 1.78 7.88
C GLU A 173 -23.26 1.29 9.29
N MET A 174 -24.25 0.39 9.43
CA MET A 174 -24.56 -0.20 10.72
C MET A 174 -23.42 -1.08 11.24
N GLN A 175 -22.78 -1.86 10.35
CA GLN A 175 -21.61 -2.65 10.70
C GLN A 175 -20.43 -1.76 11.09
N ARG A 176 -20.13 -0.73 10.30
CA ARG A 176 -19.08 0.26 10.61
C ARG A 176 -19.33 0.94 11.96
N MET A 177 -20.58 1.24 12.29
CA MET A 177 -20.95 1.83 13.57
C MET A 177 -20.79 0.83 14.73
N ARG A 178 -21.05 -0.48 14.53
CA ARG A 178 -20.77 -1.50 15.56
C ARG A 178 -19.28 -1.60 15.85
N GLU A 179 -18.45 -1.65 14.81
CA GLU A 179 -16.99 -1.68 14.93
C GLU A 179 -16.47 -0.45 15.68
N LEU A 180 -16.94 0.75 15.30
CA LEU A 180 -16.56 1.99 16.00
C LEU A 180 -17.00 1.99 17.48
N ALA A 181 -18.14 1.39 17.81
CA ALA A 181 -18.59 1.28 19.19
C ALA A 181 -17.66 0.38 20.01
N GLU A 182 -17.23 -0.76 19.46
CA GLU A 182 -16.27 -1.67 20.07
C GLU A 182 -14.91 -0.98 20.30
N ASP A 183 -14.38 -0.30 19.28
CA ASP A 183 -13.14 0.46 19.35
C ASP A 183 -13.20 1.61 20.37
N SER A 184 -14.37 2.22 20.52
CA SER A 184 -14.60 3.31 21.48
C SER A 184 -15.00 2.83 22.88
N HIS A 185 -15.07 1.52 23.11
CA HIS A 185 -15.57 0.89 24.35
C HIS A 185 -16.98 1.37 24.76
N LEU A 186 -17.84 1.66 23.79
CA LEU A 186 -19.24 2.03 23.96
C LEU A 186 -20.15 0.89 23.52
N THR A 187 -21.38 0.84 24.03
CA THR A 187 -22.38 -0.03 23.41
C THR A 187 -22.82 0.54 22.06
N PHE A 188 -23.20 -0.33 21.13
CA PHE A 188 -23.75 0.10 19.83
C PHE A 188 -24.88 1.11 19.98
N LYS A 189 -25.76 0.92 20.97
CA LYS A 189 -26.88 1.81 21.24
C LYS A 189 -26.41 3.21 21.68
N GLU A 190 -25.45 3.29 22.60
CA GLU A 190 -24.92 4.58 23.08
C GLU A 190 -24.25 5.35 21.94
N LEU A 191 -23.48 4.66 21.10
CA LEU A 191 -22.87 5.30 19.94
C LEU A 191 -23.95 5.76 18.94
N LEU A 192 -24.92 4.91 18.60
CA LEU A 192 -26.00 5.24 17.68
C LEU A 192 -26.80 6.46 18.15
N GLU A 193 -27.16 6.53 19.44
CA GLU A 193 -27.87 7.66 20.02
C GLU A 193 -27.09 8.98 19.89
N SER A 194 -25.75 8.94 19.81
CA SER A 194 -24.91 10.11 19.54
C SER A 194 -24.82 10.51 18.06
N GLN A 195 -25.19 9.60 17.15
CA GLN A 195 -25.06 9.75 15.70
C GLN A 195 -26.39 9.97 14.97
N ILE A 196 -27.51 9.94 15.69
CA ILE A 196 -28.82 10.30 15.13
C ILE A 196 -29.18 11.75 15.48
N TYR A 197 -29.71 12.47 14.51
CA TYR A 197 -29.96 13.91 14.60
C TYR A 197 -31.42 14.26 14.33
N LYS A 198 -31.84 15.45 14.75
CA LYS A 198 -33.16 16.05 14.48
C LYS A 198 -32.99 17.45 13.94
N GLY A 199 -33.94 17.90 13.13
CA GLY A 199 -33.92 19.22 12.53
C GLY A 199 -32.82 19.40 11.48
N GLU A 200 -32.71 20.63 10.99
CA GLU A 200 -31.66 21.01 10.06
C GLU A 200 -30.28 20.91 10.73
N LYS A 201 -29.28 20.42 9.97
CA LYS A 201 -27.92 20.23 10.47
C LYS A 201 -26.88 20.72 9.49
N TRP A 202 -25.87 21.42 10.02
CA TRP A 202 -24.62 21.69 9.34
C TRP A 202 -23.53 20.78 9.90
N GLN A 203 -22.67 20.27 9.02
CA GLN A 203 -21.56 19.41 9.37
C GLN A 203 -20.32 19.77 8.55
N ALA A 204 -19.21 20.04 9.22
CA ALA A 204 -17.91 20.07 8.56
C ALA A 204 -17.44 18.62 8.33
N VAL A 205 -17.17 18.28 7.07
CA VAL A 205 -16.59 16.99 6.67
C VAL A 205 -15.12 17.24 6.34
N ASN A 206 -14.21 16.54 7.02
CA ASN A 206 -12.76 16.78 6.96
C ASN A 206 -12.00 15.51 6.58
N ASN A 207 -10.68 15.62 6.43
CA ASN A 207 -9.76 14.51 6.12
C ASN A 207 -10.05 13.85 4.76
N LEU A 208 -10.45 14.66 3.77
CA LEU A 208 -10.74 14.20 2.42
C LEU A 208 -9.48 14.26 1.54
N LYS A 209 -9.48 13.44 0.48
CA LYS A 209 -8.45 13.48 -0.55
C LYS A 209 -8.74 14.62 -1.53
N PRO A 210 -7.72 15.32 -2.06
CA PRO A 210 -7.90 16.31 -3.12
C PRO A 210 -8.40 15.66 -4.41
N LEU A 211 -9.08 16.44 -5.25
CA LEU A 211 -9.60 16.01 -6.56
C LEU A 211 -10.40 14.70 -6.53
N THR A 212 -11.07 14.41 -5.43
CA THR A 212 -11.80 13.15 -5.20
C THR A 212 -13.29 13.44 -5.03
N GLU A 213 -14.13 12.64 -5.69
CA GLU A 213 -15.58 12.74 -5.56
C GLU A 213 -16.09 11.94 -4.36
N TYR A 214 -16.91 12.58 -3.53
CA TYR A 214 -17.53 12.02 -2.34
C TYR A 214 -19.05 12.06 -2.46
N VAL A 215 -19.72 11.05 -1.92
CA VAL A 215 -21.17 11.00 -1.77
C VAL A 215 -21.52 11.20 -0.30
N SER A 216 -22.28 12.25 -0.01
CA SER A 216 -22.98 12.39 1.27
C SER A 216 -24.40 11.87 1.12
N PHE A 217 -24.87 11.11 2.10
CA PHE A 217 -26.22 10.56 2.08
C PHE A 217 -26.83 10.54 3.48
N ALA A 218 -28.17 10.58 3.53
CA ALA A 218 -28.95 10.59 4.76
C ALA A 218 -30.21 9.72 4.63
N PHE A 219 -30.60 9.11 5.75
CA PHE A 219 -31.84 8.35 5.88
C PHE A 219 -32.41 8.44 7.30
N GLY A 220 -33.72 8.30 7.43
CA GLY A 220 -34.41 8.26 8.71
C GLY A 220 -34.02 7.01 9.48
N LEU A 221 -33.68 7.15 10.75
CA LEU A 221 -33.21 6.06 11.60
C LEU A 221 -33.69 6.24 13.03
N THR A 222 -34.21 5.18 13.66
CA THR A 222 -34.61 5.19 15.08
C THR A 222 -33.42 4.86 15.99
N ALA A 223 -33.58 5.11 17.30
CA ALA A 223 -32.57 4.73 18.31
C ALA A 223 -32.40 3.21 18.48
N ASN A 224 -33.27 2.39 17.85
CA ASN A 224 -33.14 0.93 17.80
C ASN A 224 -32.52 0.45 16.48
N ALA A 225 -31.92 1.36 15.70
CA ALA A 225 -31.37 1.12 14.38
C ALA A 225 -32.41 0.75 13.30
N GLU A 226 -33.70 1.01 13.49
CA GLU A 226 -34.70 0.71 12.46
C GLU A 226 -34.73 1.81 11.40
N ARG A 227 -34.50 1.45 10.13
CA ARG A 227 -34.55 2.38 9.00
C ARG A 227 -35.99 2.79 8.73
N THR A 228 -36.24 4.10 8.65
CA THR A 228 -37.59 4.68 8.51
C THR A 228 -37.81 5.42 7.19
N SER A 229 -36.79 5.50 6.32
CA SER A 229 -36.90 6.08 4.97
C SER A 229 -35.92 5.43 4.00
N GLY A 230 -36.12 5.68 2.70
CA GLY A 230 -35.08 5.49 1.69
C GLY A 230 -33.88 6.43 1.90
N ILE A 231 -32.85 6.26 1.08
CA ILE A 231 -31.61 7.03 1.17
C ILE A 231 -31.68 8.22 0.20
N SER A 232 -31.55 9.44 0.73
CA SER A 232 -31.29 10.63 -0.09
C SER A 232 -29.78 10.84 -0.19
N ALA A 233 -29.25 11.01 -1.39
CA ALA A 233 -27.81 11.15 -1.63
C ALA A 233 -27.52 12.29 -2.60
N ASN A 234 -26.37 12.93 -2.44
CA ASN A 234 -25.83 13.92 -3.36
C ASN A 234 -24.28 13.84 -3.34
N SER A 235 -23.61 14.27 -4.41
CA SER A 235 -22.15 14.20 -4.51
C SER A 235 -21.48 15.57 -4.63
N VAL A 236 -20.20 15.60 -4.25
CA VAL A 236 -19.33 16.77 -4.34
C VAL A 236 -17.90 16.32 -4.64
N THR A 237 -17.17 17.11 -5.42
CA THR A 237 -15.74 16.87 -5.70
C THR A 237 -14.90 17.90 -4.94
N THR A 238 -13.92 17.42 -4.19
CA THR A 238 -12.93 18.28 -3.53
C THR A 238 -12.05 19.00 -4.57
N THR A 239 -11.51 20.15 -4.18
CA THR A 239 -10.67 20.95 -5.09
C THR A 239 -9.23 20.43 -5.14
N VAL A 240 -8.41 21.03 -6.01
CA VAL A 240 -6.97 20.79 -6.04
C VAL A 240 -6.32 21.31 -4.74
N GLU A 241 -5.33 20.57 -4.24
CA GLU A 241 -4.54 21.01 -3.09
C GLU A 241 -3.77 22.30 -3.42
N PRO A 242 -3.89 23.37 -2.61
CA PRO A 242 -3.13 24.58 -2.85
C PRO A 242 -1.64 24.34 -2.57
N LEU A 243 -0.81 24.69 -3.56
CA LEU A 243 0.64 24.69 -3.44
C LEU A 243 1.13 26.07 -3.00
N VAL A 244 2.35 26.12 -2.48
CA VAL A 244 3.01 27.37 -2.11
C VAL A 244 4.03 27.71 -3.17
N ASP A 245 3.77 28.76 -3.93
CA ASP A 245 4.75 29.33 -4.85
C ASP A 245 5.58 30.40 -4.14
N MET A 246 6.90 30.35 -4.36
CA MET A 246 7.83 31.31 -3.78
C MET A 246 8.93 31.63 -4.78
N ASP A 247 9.25 32.91 -4.90
CA ASP A 247 10.40 33.36 -5.68
C ASP A 247 11.70 33.18 -4.88
N PHE A 248 12.77 32.80 -5.59
CA PHE A 248 14.11 32.68 -5.05
C PHE A 248 15.09 33.56 -5.86
N ASP A 249 15.87 34.39 -5.17
CA ASP A 249 17.04 35.05 -5.76
C ASP A 249 18.24 34.11 -5.56
N ILE A 250 18.60 33.41 -6.64
CA ILE A 250 19.70 32.45 -6.67
C ILE A 250 20.86 33.08 -7.44
N SER A 251 22.06 32.97 -6.87
CA SER A 251 23.28 33.45 -7.50
C SER A 251 24.42 32.49 -7.21
N LEU A 252 25.36 32.43 -8.15
CA LEU A 252 26.57 31.62 -8.08
C LEU A 252 27.76 32.53 -8.42
N THR A 253 28.84 32.40 -7.65
CA THR A 253 30.14 32.98 -8.00
C THR A 253 31.17 31.87 -8.09
N GLU A 254 32.02 31.94 -9.10
CA GLU A 254 33.14 31.02 -9.29
C GLU A 254 34.41 31.62 -8.67
N ASP A 255 35.17 30.79 -7.96
CA ASP A 255 36.58 31.02 -7.66
C ASP A 255 37.30 29.70 -7.90
N ASP A 256 38.20 29.67 -8.88
CA ASP A 256 38.95 28.45 -9.19
C ASP A 256 38.04 27.25 -9.55
N LEU A 257 38.30 26.06 -9.01
CA LEU A 257 37.47 24.84 -9.15
C LEU A 257 36.33 24.79 -8.13
N THR A 258 35.81 25.95 -7.73
CA THR A 258 34.84 26.06 -6.65
C THR A 258 33.75 27.07 -6.99
N ILE A 259 32.51 26.65 -6.75
CA ILE A 259 31.33 27.51 -6.86
C ILE A 259 30.81 27.86 -5.46
N TYR A 260 30.43 29.11 -5.28
CA TYR A 260 29.79 29.62 -4.07
C TYR A 260 28.34 29.97 -4.39
N ILE A 261 27.42 29.23 -3.78
CA ILE A 261 25.99 29.35 -4.01
C ILE A 261 25.35 30.21 -2.92
N THR A 262 24.52 31.16 -3.36
CA THR A 262 23.66 31.96 -2.48
C THR A 262 22.22 31.81 -2.92
N ILE A 263 21.33 31.45 -1.99
CA ILE A 263 19.89 31.26 -2.21
C ILE A 263 19.12 32.15 -1.23
N LYS A 264 18.34 33.08 -1.74
CA LYS A 264 17.52 33.99 -0.94
C LYS A 264 16.04 33.77 -1.23
N PRO A 265 15.28 33.12 -0.34
CA PRO A 265 13.84 33.00 -0.49
C PRO A 265 13.15 34.35 -0.26
N ALA A 266 12.11 34.64 -1.05
CA ALA A 266 11.28 35.84 -0.86
C ALA A 266 10.61 35.87 0.53
N ASN A 267 10.23 34.70 1.06
CA ASN A 267 9.74 34.55 2.43
C ASN A 267 10.69 33.68 3.27
N LYS A 268 11.46 34.32 4.15
CA LYS A 268 12.46 33.64 5.01
C LYS A 268 11.87 32.66 6.04
N LYS A 269 10.56 32.71 6.30
CA LYS A 269 9.88 31.80 7.23
C LYS A 269 9.31 30.57 6.53
N GLN A 270 9.08 30.65 5.22
CA GLN A 270 8.53 29.57 4.42
C GLN A 270 9.58 28.49 4.23
N PRO A 271 9.31 27.24 4.61
CA PRO A 271 10.18 26.12 4.33
C PRO A 271 10.31 25.86 2.84
N TYR A 272 11.54 25.54 2.43
CA TYR A 272 11.87 25.21 1.05
C TYR A 272 12.90 24.09 0.99
N ARG A 273 12.92 23.43 -0.17
CA ARG A 273 13.99 22.51 -0.57
C ARG A 273 14.80 23.18 -1.66
N TRP A 274 16.08 22.85 -1.70
CA TRP A 274 16.94 23.16 -2.84
C TRP A 274 17.85 21.97 -3.14
N ASN A 275 18.41 21.92 -4.33
CA ASN A 275 19.46 20.96 -4.70
C ASN A 275 20.34 21.52 -5.83
N LEU A 276 21.46 20.85 -6.10
CA LEU A 276 22.40 21.15 -7.17
C LEU A 276 22.55 19.90 -8.05
N TYR A 277 22.46 20.06 -9.37
CA TYR A 277 22.65 18.99 -10.34
C TYR A 277 23.63 19.38 -11.43
N THR A 278 24.34 18.41 -11.99
CA THR A 278 24.96 18.55 -13.31
C THR A 278 23.95 18.23 -14.42
N ALA A 279 24.24 18.60 -15.67
CA ALA A 279 23.46 18.14 -16.82
C ALA A 279 23.43 16.61 -16.95
N ALA A 280 24.50 15.92 -16.54
CA ALA A 280 24.54 14.45 -16.52
C ALA A 280 23.60 13.86 -15.47
N ASP A 281 23.51 14.48 -14.28
CA ASP A 281 22.56 14.07 -13.23
C ASP A 281 21.12 14.19 -13.73
N ILE A 282 20.77 15.32 -14.35
CA ILE A 282 19.44 15.53 -14.91
C ILE A 282 19.10 14.45 -15.93
N ALA A 283 19.98 14.18 -16.90
CA ALA A 283 19.74 13.14 -17.91
C ALA A 283 19.55 11.73 -17.31
N ARG A 284 20.27 11.41 -16.23
CA ARG A 284 20.11 10.15 -15.49
C ARG A 284 18.79 10.10 -14.72
N LEU A 285 18.40 11.20 -14.07
CA LEU A 285 17.18 11.28 -13.28
C LEU A 285 15.92 11.34 -14.14
N GLU A 286 15.97 11.98 -15.31
CA GLU A 286 14.88 11.93 -16.31
C GLU A 286 14.53 10.48 -16.67
N GLN A 287 15.55 9.65 -16.93
CA GLN A 287 15.34 8.21 -17.18
C GLN A 287 14.81 7.46 -15.95
N THR A 288 15.30 7.82 -14.76
CA THR A 288 14.91 7.19 -13.49
C THR A 288 13.44 7.46 -13.16
N TYR A 289 12.99 8.70 -13.38
CA TYR A 289 11.66 9.17 -13.00
C TYR A 289 10.64 9.14 -14.14
N GLY A 290 11.07 8.99 -15.39
CA GLY A 290 10.18 9.02 -16.55
C GLY A 290 9.57 10.41 -16.79
N CYS A 291 10.29 11.47 -16.43
CA CYS A 291 9.92 12.87 -16.67
C CYS A 291 11.00 13.59 -17.50
N GLU A 292 10.66 14.76 -18.03
CA GLU A 292 11.55 15.57 -18.88
C GLU A 292 11.67 16.99 -18.30
N GLY A 293 12.89 17.50 -18.25
CA GLY A 293 13.23 18.82 -17.78
C GLY A 293 13.56 18.90 -16.29
N VAL A 294 14.45 19.82 -15.97
CA VAL A 294 15.00 20.06 -14.62
C VAL A 294 13.91 20.27 -13.57
N GLU A 295 12.87 21.06 -13.89
CA GLU A 295 11.76 21.34 -12.97
C GLU A 295 10.99 20.07 -12.60
N ALA A 296 10.64 19.25 -13.60
CA ALA A 296 9.87 18.03 -13.40
C ALA A 296 10.68 16.94 -12.68
N VAL A 297 11.97 16.83 -13.01
CA VAL A 297 12.91 15.96 -12.28
C VAL A 297 12.95 16.34 -10.81
N TYR A 298 13.16 17.61 -10.52
CA TYR A 298 13.30 18.05 -9.14
C TYR A 298 12.00 17.90 -8.34
N GLN A 299 10.86 18.25 -8.97
CA GLN A 299 9.56 18.07 -8.36
C GLN A 299 9.32 16.59 -7.98
N ARG A 300 9.61 15.67 -8.91
CA ARG A 300 9.41 14.24 -8.68
C ARG A 300 10.36 13.67 -7.65
N GLU A 301 11.62 14.13 -7.61
CA GLU A 301 12.58 13.71 -6.58
C GLU A 301 12.10 14.07 -5.18
N VAL A 302 11.67 15.32 -4.97
CA VAL A 302 11.14 15.77 -3.68
C VAL A 302 9.91 14.96 -3.28
N GLU A 303 8.98 14.73 -4.21
CA GLU A 303 7.79 13.90 -3.94
C GLU A 303 8.17 12.45 -3.60
N ALA A 304 9.10 11.84 -4.33
CA ALA A 304 9.55 10.48 -4.10
C ALA A 304 10.27 10.32 -2.75
N GLU A 305 11.07 11.31 -2.35
CA GLU A 305 11.73 11.33 -1.05
C GLU A 305 10.71 11.42 0.09
N VAL A 306 9.72 12.32 -0.02
CA VAL A 306 8.63 12.44 0.96
C VAL A 306 7.85 11.12 1.07
N GLU A 307 7.48 10.52 -0.07
CA GLU A 307 6.78 9.23 -0.13
C GLU A 307 7.58 8.12 0.56
N ALA A 308 8.88 8.03 0.29
CA ALA A 308 9.76 7.01 0.86
C ALA A 308 9.92 7.18 2.38
N LEU A 309 10.18 8.41 2.85
CA LEU A 309 10.37 8.68 4.27
C LEU A 309 9.09 8.48 5.06
N VAL A 310 7.95 8.99 4.57
CA VAL A 310 6.65 8.77 5.21
C VAL A 310 6.28 7.28 5.21
N GLY A 311 6.53 6.57 4.12
CA GLY A 311 6.35 5.12 4.04
C GLY A 311 7.21 4.33 5.03
N SER A 312 8.37 4.87 5.41
CA SER A 312 9.28 4.29 6.41
C SER A 312 8.95 4.67 7.87
N GLY A 313 7.96 5.53 8.09
CA GLY A 313 7.47 5.93 9.42
C GLY A 313 7.82 7.36 9.86
N THR A 314 8.51 8.14 9.05
CA THR A 314 8.76 9.57 9.33
C THR A 314 7.46 10.37 9.21
N SER A 315 7.13 11.17 10.22
CA SER A 315 5.96 12.04 10.13
C SER A 315 6.21 13.21 9.16
N LEU A 316 5.15 13.76 8.55
CA LEU A 316 5.28 14.97 7.72
C LEU A 316 5.88 16.15 8.51
N GLU A 317 5.54 16.29 9.80
CA GLU A 317 6.10 17.33 10.67
C GLU A 317 7.62 17.16 10.88
N GLU A 318 8.06 15.91 11.09
CA GLU A 318 9.48 15.58 11.20
C GLU A 318 10.21 15.83 9.88
N TYR A 319 9.61 15.45 8.75
CA TYR A 319 10.14 15.77 7.43
C TYR A 319 10.33 17.28 7.28
N TYR A 320 9.27 18.03 7.58
CA TYR A 320 9.21 19.47 7.44
C TYR A 320 10.23 20.20 8.31
N SER A 321 10.58 19.65 9.47
CA SER A 321 11.54 20.26 10.40
C SER A 321 12.99 19.85 10.15
N THR A 322 13.23 18.62 9.69
CA THR A 322 14.58 18.05 9.57
C THR A 322 15.17 18.24 8.19
N PHE A 323 14.34 18.11 7.15
CA PHE A 323 14.82 18.00 5.76
C PHE A 323 14.51 19.25 4.94
N THR A 324 14.08 20.36 5.54
CA THR A 324 13.81 21.62 4.84
C THR A 324 14.74 22.74 5.30
N ASN A 325 14.88 23.76 4.45
CA ASN A 325 15.64 24.96 4.73
C ASN A 325 14.70 26.11 5.12
N LYS A 326 15.21 27.01 5.96
CA LYS A 326 14.57 28.30 6.31
C LYS A 326 15.61 29.42 6.25
N GLY A 327 15.16 30.60 5.86
CA GLY A 327 16.06 31.75 5.68
C GLY A 327 16.95 31.64 4.46
N SER A 328 17.90 32.56 4.35
CA SER A 328 18.82 32.64 3.21
C SER A 328 20.07 31.78 3.45
N ILE A 329 20.53 31.11 2.41
CA ILE A 329 21.82 30.41 2.36
C ILE A 329 22.83 31.34 1.68
N TYR A 330 24.03 31.43 2.22
CA TYR A 330 25.10 32.28 1.69
C TYR A 330 26.39 31.48 1.57
N ASN A 331 27.09 31.67 0.45
CA ASN A 331 28.42 31.13 0.19
C ASN A 331 28.53 29.64 0.50
N MET A 332 27.51 28.85 0.12
CA MET A 332 27.60 27.40 0.18
C MET A 332 28.63 26.95 -0.86
N GLU A 333 29.69 26.32 -0.40
CA GLU A 333 30.83 25.92 -1.21
C GLU A 333 30.59 24.56 -1.84
N TRP A 334 30.90 24.42 -3.14
CA TRP A 334 30.87 23.15 -3.85
C TRP A 334 32.01 23.06 -4.85
N GLY A 335 32.62 21.90 -4.97
CA GLY A 335 33.58 21.61 -6.04
C GLY A 335 32.93 21.62 -7.41
N CYS A 336 33.61 22.11 -8.42
CA CYS A 336 33.07 22.09 -9.77
C CYS A 336 34.06 21.63 -10.82
N ASP A 337 33.53 20.92 -11.81
CA ASP A 337 34.23 20.56 -13.03
C ASP A 337 34.20 21.75 -13.99
N ALA A 338 35.26 21.90 -14.79
CA ALA A 338 35.30 22.88 -15.85
C ALA A 338 34.32 22.55 -16.99
N GLU A 339 33.89 23.56 -17.73
CA GLU A 339 32.96 23.44 -18.86
C GLU A 339 31.68 22.64 -18.55
N THR A 340 31.25 22.64 -17.28
CA THR A 340 30.16 21.80 -16.80
C THR A 340 28.95 22.67 -16.47
N THR A 341 27.80 22.28 -17.00
CA THR A 341 26.52 22.94 -16.71
C THR A 341 25.93 22.41 -15.41
N TYR A 342 25.74 23.33 -14.47
CA TYR A 342 25.10 23.12 -13.18
C TYR A 342 23.71 23.77 -13.15
N TYR A 343 22.78 23.09 -12.50
CA TYR A 343 21.43 23.56 -12.21
C TYR A 343 21.23 23.64 -10.71
N ILE A 344 21.05 24.85 -10.19
CA ILE A 344 20.61 25.07 -8.81
C ILE A 344 19.10 25.21 -8.85
N VAL A 345 18.41 24.37 -8.11
CA VAL A 345 16.95 24.35 -8.07
C VAL A 345 16.45 24.62 -6.67
N ALA A 346 15.31 25.29 -6.55
CA ALA A 346 14.64 25.50 -5.27
C ALA A 346 13.12 25.51 -5.41
N THR A 347 12.41 24.98 -4.43
CA THR A 347 10.94 25.03 -4.37
C THR A 347 10.44 25.17 -2.93
N ALA A 348 9.37 25.93 -2.75
CA ALA A 348 8.66 26.00 -1.47
C ALA A 348 7.78 24.77 -1.28
N LEU A 349 7.60 24.34 -0.04
CA LEU A 349 6.73 23.22 0.31
C LEU A 349 5.48 23.71 1.04
N ASN A 350 4.30 23.22 0.65
CA ASN A 350 3.09 23.40 1.46
C ASN A 350 3.12 22.58 2.76
N GLU A 351 2.09 22.66 3.60
CA GLU A 351 2.04 21.94 4.89
C GLU A 351 2.05 20.41 4.74
N SER A 352 1.62 19.89 3.58
CA SER A 352 1.69 18.47 3.24
C SER A 352 3.02 18.05 2.60
N CYS A 353 4.05 18.90 2.68
CA CYS A 353 5.36 18.70 2.06
C CYS A 353 5.32 18.59 0.51
N LYS A 354 4.26 19.07 -0.15
CA LYS A 354 4.17 19.07 -1.61
C LYS A 354 4.91 20.29 -2.19
N PRO A 355 5.78 20.09 -3.19
CA PRO A 355 6.51 21.17 -3.84
C PRO A 355 5.57 22.05 -4.68
N GLY A 356 5.73 23.36 -4.54
CA GLY A 356 5.15 24.33 -5.47
C GLY A 356 6.02 24.52 -6.71
N LYS A 357 5.89 25.67 -7.35
CA LYS A 357 6.71 26.04 -8.51
C LYS A 357 8.20 25.95 -8.20
N VAL A 358 8.94 25.22 -9.05
CA VAL A 358 10.40 25.14 -9.00
C VAL A 358 11.01 26.40 -9.63
N THR A 359 12.02 26.96 -8.99
CA THR A 359 12.93 27.95 -9.57
C THR A 359 14.21 27.24 -9.99
N VAL A 360 14.64 27.46 -11.24
CA VAL A 360 15.88 26.90 -11.79
C VAL A 360 16.85 28.03 -12.10
N PHE A 361 18.08 27.90 -11.64
CA PHE A 361 19.20 28.73 -12.02
C PHE A 361 20.24 27.86 -12.72
N GLU A 362 20.51 28.15 -13.99
CA GLU A 362 21.49 27.44 -14.81
C GLU A 362 22.77 28.25 -14.88
N HIS A 363 23.90 27.57 -14.72
CA HIS A 363 25.22 28.15 -14.88
C HIS A 363 26.19 27.14 -15.48
N THR A 364 26.99 27.56 -16.45
CA THR A 364 28.07 26.73 -16.99
C THR A 364 29.39 27.32 -16.56
N THR A 365 30.19 26.50 -15.86
CA THR A 365 31.52 26.89 -15.39
C THR A 365 32.44 27.22 -16.56
N ALA A 366 33.41 28.11 -16.31
CA ALA A 366 34.37 28.48 -17.33
C ALA A 366 35.23 27.28 -17.80
N ALA A 367 35.83 27.42 -18.98
CA ALA A 367 36.82 26.46 -19.47
C ALA A 367 38.07 26.48 -18.60
N GLU A 368 38.62 25.29 -18.35
CA GLU A 368 39.78 25.10 -17.49
C GLU A 368 41.00 25.86 -18.05
N ALA A 369 41.76 26.51 -17.17
CA ALA A 369 43.17 26.75 -17.41
C ALA A 369 43.92 25.42 -17.24
N PRO A 370 45.11 25.20 -17.84
CA PRO A 370 45.87 23.95 -17.63
C PRO A 370 46.09 23.68 -16.13
N LEU A 371 46.12 22.40 -15.74
CA LEU A 371 46.40 21.86 -14.39
C LEU A 371 46.87 22.94 -13.41
N TYR A 372 45.99 23.29 -12.47
CA TYR A 372 46.08 24.47 -11.61
C TYR A 372 47.35 24.55 -10.77
N SER A 373 47.98 23.41 -10.51
CA SER A 373 49.13 23.35 -9.63
C SER A 373 50.37 22.84 -10.36
N ASP A 374 51.46 23.58 -10.22
CA ASP A 374 52.80 23.10 -10.53
C ASP A 374 53.38 22.22 -9.41
N ASN A 375 52.54 21.78 -8.46
CA ASN A 375 52.95 20.96 -7.33
C ASN A 375 53.48 19.61 -7.78
N GLU A 376 54.78 19.40 -7.61
CA GLU A 376 55.38 18.07 -7.68
C GLU A 376 55.15 17.34 -6.34
N ILE A 377 54.53 16.16 -6.42
CA ILE A 377 54.13 15.35 -5.28
C ILE A 377 55.02 14.11 -5.19
N GLU A 378 55.53 13.85 -4.01
CA GLU A 378 56.22 12.60 -3.67
C GLU A 378 55.46 11.87 -2.58
N VAL A 379 55.27 10.56 -2.75
CA VAL A 379 54.70 9.67 -1.74
C VAL A 379 55.58 8.45 -1.53
N GLU A 380 55.64 7.96 -0.28
CA GLU A 380 56.45 6.80 0.09
C GLU A 380 55.73 5.94 1.12
N LEU A 381 55.87 4.62 0.96
CA LEU A 381 55.51 3.62 1.96
C LEU A 381 56.79 3.03 2.56
N SER A 382 56.86 3.01 3.89
CA SER A 382 58.03 2.49 4.61
C SER A 382 57.64 1.76 5.90
N ASN A 383 58.62 1.15 6.56
CA ASN A 383 58.47 0.51 7.88
C ASN A 383 57.24 -0.41 8.02
N PRO A 384 57.13 -1.46 7.18
CA PRO A 384 55.99 -2.38 7.20
C PRO A 384 55.87 -3.17 8.51
N SER A 385 54.64 -3.40 8.95
CA SER A 385 54.27 -4.28 10.06
C SER A 385 53.30 -5.37 9.58
N ALA A 386 52.84 -6.25 10.47
CA ALA A 386 51.88 -7.30 10.13
C ALA A 386 50.54 -6.76 9.60
N THR A 387 50.13 -5.55 9.96
CA THR A 387 48.81 -4.98 9.65
C THR A 387 48.86 -3.47 9.35
N GLY A 388 50.01 -2.94 8.94
CA GLY A 388 50.16 -1.50 8.72
C GLY A 388 51.52 -1.08 8.19
N MET A 389 51.64 0.18 7.75
CA MET A 389 52.84 0.77 7.16
C MET A 389 52.95 2.25 7.52
N GLN A 390 54.17 2.79 7.54
CA GLN A 390 54.33 4.25 7.54
C GLN A 390 54.08 4.79 6.15
N VAL A 391 53.35 5.91 6.08
CA VAL A 391 53.07 6.64 4.85
C VAL A 391 53.65 8.03 5.00
N THR A 392 54.43 8.48 4.04
CA THR A 392 54.91 9.86 3.98
C THR A 392 54.55 10.46 2.65
N GLY A 393 54.29 11.77 2.66
CA GLY A 393 54.10 12.54 1.44
C GLY A 393 54.71 13.93 1.57
N SER A 394 55.09 14.50 0.44
CA SER A 394 55.55 15.87 0.35
C SER A 394 55.13 16.52 -0.95
N ALA A 395 54.83 17.81 -0.85
CA ALA A 395 54.53 18.72 -1.94
C ALA A 395 55.62 19.79 -2.07
N THR A 396 55.82 20.28 -3.29
CA THR A 396 56.75 21.40 -3.59
C THR A 396 56.14 22.77 -3.27
N ASN A 397 54.82 22.87 -3.19
CA ASN A 397 54.09 24.06 -2.75
C ASN A 397 53.03 23.67 -1.69
N MET A 398 52.13 24.60 -1.32
CA MET A 398 51.09 24.38 -0.31
C MET A 398 49.73 24.00 -0.91
N ASP A 399 49.66 23.68 -2.20
CA ASP A 399 48.42 23.24 -2.82
C ASP A 399 48.07 21.83 -2.31
N PRO A 400 46.78 21.57 -2.02
CA PRO A 400 46.35 20.31 -1.42
C PRO A 400 46.52 19.13 -2.38
N TYR A 401 46.87 17.97 -1.82
CA TYR A 401 47.03 16.72 -2.54
C TYR A 401 46.47 15.53 -1.76
N LEU A 402 45.82 14.63 -2.48
CA LEU A 402 45.30 13.38 -1.95
C LEU A 402 46.43 12.35 -1.85
N VAL A 403 46.44 11.56 -0.77
CA VAL A 403 47.28 10.36 -0.65
C VAL A 403 46.45 9.16 -0.23
N MET A 404 46.47 8.10 -1.05
CA MET A 404 45.69 6.88 -0.81
C MET A 404 46.59 5.65 -0.78
N VAL A 405 46.35 4.75 0.17
CA VAL A 405 46.99 3.42 0.23
C VAL A 405 45.98 2.36 -0.22
N LEU A 406 46.26 1.73 -1.36
CA LEU A 406 45.34 0.77 -2.00
C LEU A 406 46.03 -0.59 -2.20
N PRO A 407 45.29 -1.71 -2.20
CA PRO A 407 45.82 -2.98 -2.68
C PRO A 407 46.41 -2.83 -4.09
N THR A 408 47.61 -3.35 -4.30
CA THR A 408 48.34 -3.19 -5.57
C THR A 408 47.58 -3.80 -6.74
N GLU A 409 46.83 -4.88 -6.52
CA GLU A 409 45.96 -5.48 -7.53
C GLU A 409 44.89 -4.50 -8.06
N ILE A 410 44.41 -3.56 -7.24
CA ILE A 410 43.46 -2.54 -7.67
C ILE A 410 44.19 -1.52 -8.53
N CYS A 411 45.37 -1.06 -8.11
CA CYS A 411 46.17 -0.11 -8.88
C CYS A 411 46.57 -0.68 -10.26
N GLU A 412 46.91 -1.97 -10.33
CA GLU A 412 47.30 -2.65 -11.57
C GLU A 412 46.09 -2.99 -12.47
N ALA A 413 44.87 -2.95 -11.95
CA ALA A 413 43.66 -3.25 -12.72
C ALA A 413 43.22 -2.11 -13.64
N TYR A 414 43.71 -0.89 -13.40
CA TYR A 414 43.33 0.31 -14.12
C TYR A 414 44.53 1.00 -14.74
N GLU A 415 44.33 1.60 -15.91
CA GLU A 415 45.25 2.62 -16.40
C GLU A 415 45.12 3.88 -15.53
N ASP A 416 46.20 4.64 -15.44
CA ASP A 416 46.39 5.89 -14.72
C ASP A 416 45.13 6.75 -14.51
N GLU A 417 44.47 7.16 -15.60
CA GLU A 417 43.29 8.04 -15.51
C GLU A 417 42.04 7.32 -15.02
N ALA A 418 41.89 6.04 -15.36
CA ALA A 418 40.80 5.22 -14.88
C ALA A 418 40.97 4.88 -13.38
N LEU A 419 42.20 4.82 -12.87
CA LEU A 419 42.47 4.64 -11.44
C LEU A 419 42.06 5.89 -10.64
N VAL A 420 42.40 7.08 -11.14
CA VAL A 420 41.94 8.34 -10.52
C VAL A 420 40.42 8.39 -10.50
N GLU A 421 39.77 8.13 -11.64
CA GLU A 421 38.30 8.11 -11.72
C GLU A 421 37.70 7.07 -10.75
N TYR A 422 38.28 5.87 -10.67
CA TYR A 422 37.88 4.86 -9.69
C TYR A 422 37.99 5.37 -8.25
N ILE A 423 39.09 6.03 -7.88
CA ILE A 423 39.27 6.58 -6.52
C ILE A 423 38.20 7.64 -6.24
N LEU A 424 38.00 8.59 -7.14
CA LEU A 424 37.07 9.70 -6.93
C LEU A 424 35.60 9.25 -6.91
N THR A 425 35.27 8.14 -7.57
CA THR A 425 33.90 7.60 -7.62
C THR A 425 33.61 6.53 -6.58
N THR A 426 34.62 5.80 -6.10
CA THR A 426 34.43 4.68 -5.15
C THR A 426 34.41 5.15 -3.71
N TYR A 427 35.22 6.16 -3.35
CA TYR A 427 35.33 6.64 -1.98
C TYR A 427 34.38 7.82 -1.73
N SER A 428 33.85 7.92 -0.50
CA SER A 428 33.02 9.06 -0.13
C SER A 428 33.86 10.34 -0.06
N ALA A 429 33.22 11.49 -0.27
CA ALA A 429 33.87 12.79 -0.17
C ALA A 429 34.60 13.00 1.17
N GLU A 430 34.00 12.55 2.28
CA GLU A 430 34.61 12.59 3.62
C GLU A 430 35.93 11.81 3.67
N VAL A 431 35.98 10.61 3.08
CA VAL A 431 37.21 9.81 3.05
C VAL A 431 38.28 10.48 2.18
N LEU A 432 37.89 11.07 1.05
CA LEU A 432 38.84 11.80 0.20
C LEU A 432 39.40 13.02 0.93
N GLU A 433 38.57 13.78 1.64
CA GLU A 433 38.98 14.95 2.41
C GLU A 433 39.92 14.59 3.57
N ASP A 434 39.63 13.52 4.31
CA ASP A 434 40.48 13.01 5.41
C ASP A 434 41.88 12.56 4.94
N ASN A 435 42.01 12.23 3.66
CA ASN A 435 43.26 11.81 3.00
C ASN A 435 43.91 12.92 2.17
N THR A 436 43.46 14.16 2.34
CA THR A 436 44.02 15.34 1.67
C THR A 436 44.97 16.10 2.58
N TYR A 437 46.17 16.42 2.09
CA TYR A 437 47.25 17.04 2.84
C TYR A 437 47.82 18.26 2.13
N GLU A 438 48.50 19.13 2.88
CA GLU A 438 49.31 20.24 2.36
C GLU A 438 50.75 20.12 2.87
N GLY A 439 51.73 20.54 2.07
CA GLY A 439 53.14 20.49 2.47
C GLY A 439 53.64 19.06 2.70
N SER A 440 54.41 18.83 3.77
CA SER A 440 54.93 17.49 4.11
C SER A 440 54.15 16.85 5.26
N PHE A 441 53.82 15.57 5.12
CA PHE A 441 53.22 14.78 6.20
C PHE A 441 53.93 13.44 6.41
N ALA A 442 53.74 12.89 7.61
CA ALA A 442 54.13 11.54 7.95
C ALA A 442 53.05 10.92 8.84
N GLY A 443 52.50 9.79 8.41
CA GLY A 443 51.40 9.08 9.05
C GLY A 443 51.68 7.58 9.18
N TYR A 444 50.71 6.88 9.76
CA TYR A 444 50.73 5.42 9.88
C TYR A 444 49.40 4.84 9.42
N GLU A 445 49.44 4.04 8.37
CA GLU A 445 48.28 3.32 7.86
C GLU A 445 48.12 2.01 8.62
N SER A 446 46.91 1.72 9.10
CA SER A 446 46.63 0.57 9.96
C SER A 446 45.40 -0.20 9.51
N GLY A 447 45.29 -1.47 9.90
CA GLY A 447 44.18 -2.33 9.48
C GLY A 447 44.38 -2.96 8.09
N LEU A 448 45.60 -2.91 7.57
CA LEU A 448 45.95 -3.55 6.30
C LEU A 448 45.89 -5.08 6.43
N THR A 449 45.36 -5.73 5.40
CA THR A 449 45.28 -7.19 5.33
C THR A 449 46.68 -7.80 5.26
N PRO A 450 47.06 -8.72 6.17
CA PRO A 450 48.35 -9.40 6.12
C PRO A 450 48.58 -10.12 4.79
N ALA A 451 49.85 -10.21 4.36
CA ALA A 451 50.26 -10.88 3.12
C ALA A 451 49.61 -10.34 1.82
N THR A 452 49.12 -9.09 1.84
CA THR A 452 48.61 -8.36 0.66
C THR A 452 49.60 -7.27 0.27
N GLU A 453 49.84 -7.05 -1.02
CA GLU A 453 50.74 -5.96 -1.47
C GLU A 453 49.96 -4.65 -1.61
N TYR A 454 50.52 -3.53 -1.16
CA TYR A 454 49.88 -2.20 -1.21
C TYR A 454 50.72 -1.20 -1.98
N THR A 455 50.05 -0.27 -2.66
CA THR A 455 50.65 0.84 -3.40
C THR A 455 50.10 2.15 -2.86
N CYS A 456 50.98 3.13 -2.69
CA CYS A 456 50.59 4.49 -2.33
C CYS A 456 50.49 5.35 -3.58
N VAL A 457 49.35 6.02 -3.73
CA VAL A 457 49.01 6.88 -4.86
C VAL A 457 48.86 8.30 -4.34
N GLY A 458 49.48 9.26 -5.02
CA GLY A 458 49.38 10.68 -4.68
C GLY A 458 49.09 11.55 -5.90
N PHE A 459 48.18 12.51 -5.77
CA PHE A 459 47.92 13.52 -6.80
C PHE A 459 47.27 14.77 -6.19
N GLY A 460 47.45 15.91 -6.83
CA GLY A 460 46.86 17.18 -6.42
C GLY A 460 45.35 17.07 -6.42
N PHE A 461 44.71 17.50 -5.34
CA PHE A 461 43.29 17.29 -5.13
C PHE A 461 42.71 18.43 -4.30
N LYS A 462 41.70 19.10 -4.86
CA LYS A 462 41.02 20.22 -4.23
C LYS A 462 39.53 20.13 -4.53
N ASN A 463 38.70 20.15 -3.49
CA ASN A 463 37.24 20.18 -3.60
C ASN A 463 36.67 19.14 -4.57
N GLY A 464 37.12 17.89 -4.51
CA GLY A 464 36.59 16.81 -5.36
C GLY A 464 37.22 16.70 -6.75
N VAL A 465 38.10 17.63 -7.13
CA VAL A 465 38.71 17.70 -8.47
C VAL A 465 40.22 17.48 -8.39
N ARG A 466 40.78 16.77 -9.38
CA ARG A 466 42.22 16.56 -9.52
C ARG A 466 42.89 17.81 -10.09
N THR A 467 44.01 18.24 -9.50
CA THR A 467 44.73 19.47 -9.86
C THR A 467 46.15 19.28 -10.41
N THR A 468 46.71 18.06 -10.38
CA THR A 468 48.01 17.69 -10.98
C THR A 468 47.92 16.38 -11.77
N GLU A 469 48.95 16.03 -12.55
CA GLU A 469 49.15 14.63 -12.98
C GLU A 469 49.34 13.72 -11.75
N TYR A 470 49.00 12.44 -11.88
CA TYR A 470 49.13 11.50 -10.76
C TYR A 470 50.54 10.93 -10.66
N VAL A 471 50.97 10.63 -9.42
CA VAL A 471 52.23 9.96 -9.12
C VAL A 471 51.92 8.71 -8.30
N ALA A 472 52.27 7.53 -8.83
CA ALA A 472 52.27 6.29 -8.07
C ALA A 472 53.70 5.89 -7.65
N ARG A 473 53.81 5.43 -6.40
CA ARG A 473 55.02 4.76 -5.88
C ARG A 473 54.58 3.50 -5.13
N SER A 474 54.85 2.35 -5.76
CA SER A 474 54.64 1.05 -5.15
C SER A 474 55.77 0.72 -4.17
N ALA A 475 55.43 0.20 -2.99
CA ALA A 475 56.38 -0.46 -2.12
C ALA A 475 55.74 -1.74 -1.59
N SER A 476 56.36 -2.89 -1.82
CA SER A 476 55.85 -4.14 -1.29
C SER A 476 55.96 -4.15 0.24
N LEU A 477 54.90 -4.57 0.94
CA LEU A 477 55.03 -5.01 2.33
C LEU A 477 56.14 -6.06 2.36
N SER A 478 57.25 -5.79 3.07
CA SER A 478 58.25 -6.83 3.25
C SER A 478 57.56 -8.01 3.93
N THR A 479 57.65 -9.20 3.34
CA THR A 479 57.39 -10.42 4.09
C THR A 479 58.28 -10.35 5.33
N LEU A 480 57.66 -10.31 6.52
CA LEU A 480 58.37 -10.67 7.74
C LEU A 480 58.98 -12.06 7.46
N ALA A 481 60.29 -12.07 7.20
CA ALA A 481 61.07 -13.28 7.21
C ALA A 481 61.10 -13.76 8.66
N GLU A 482 60.48 -14.92 8.88
CA GLU A 482 60.55 -15.85 10.04
C GLU A 482 60.69 -15.29 11.46
#